data_AF-A0A9D7J2E8-F1
#
_entry.id   AF-A0A9D7J2E8-F1
#
_cell.length_a   1.000
_cell.length_b   1.000
_cell.length_c   1.000
_cell.angle_alpha   90.00
_cell.angle_beta   90.00
_cell.angle_gamma   90.00
#
_symmetry.space_group_name_H-M   'P 1'
#
loop_
_entity.id
_entity.type
_entity.pdbx_description
1 polymer ?
#
loop_
_entity_poly.entity_id
_entity_poly.type
_entity_poly.pdbx_seq_one_letter_code
_entity_poly.pdbx_strand_id
1 'polypeptide(L)'
;MGWFGRLRRKAQVAEETRQVPDALWQHLSEFARTRRGVEAWVEQPTSFNPPSILLVAADGESTRRGLPSAAVGYSFAAEHDMPCYDAGVVPYPKRMREYGQRTKRA
;
A
#
# COMPACT_ATOMS: atom_id res chain seq x y z
N MET A 1 -12.18 2.25 28.52
CA MET A 1 -10.98 2.39 27.64
C MET A 1 -11.38 2.94 26.27
N GLY A 2 -12.06 4.09 26.26
CA GLY A 2 -12.75 4.62 25.07
C GLY A 2 -12.17 5.98 24.66
N TRP A 3 -12.21 6.26 23.37
CA TRP A 3 -11.86 7.53 22.72
C TRP A 3 -10.39 7.97 22.75
N PHE A 4 -9.74 8.10 23.91
CA PHE A 4 -8.37 8.62 24.02
C PHE A 4 -7.33 7.73 23.31
N GLY A 5 -7.48 6.41 23.37
CA GLY A 5 -6.59 5.48 22.67
C GLY A 5 -6.68 5.58 21.14
N ARG A 6 -7.88 5.85 20.60
CA ARG A 6 -8.07 6.01 19.15
C ARG A 6 -7.44 7.30 18.64
N LEU A 7 -7.58 8.40 19.39
CA LEU A 7 -6.92 9.67 19.08
C LEU A 7 -5.40 9.52 19.08
N ARG A 8 -4.84 8.87 20.10
CA ARG A 8 -3.40 8.61 20.20
C ARG A 8 -2.88 7.79 19.01
N ARG A 9 -3.60 6.72 18.62
CA ARG A 9 -3.22 5.91 17.45
C ARG A 9 -3.26 6.71 16.15
N LYS A 10 -4.27 7.56 15.95
CA LYS A 10 -4.32 8.46 14.78
C LYS A 10 -3.15 9.44 14.75
N ALA A 11 -2.81 10.03 15.90
CA ALA A 11 -1.67 10.94 16.01
C ALA A 11 -0.34 10.23 15.69
N GLN A 12 -0.16 9.00 16.16
CA GLN A 12 1.02 8.19 15.83
C GLN A 12 1.11 7.89 14.33
N VAL A 13 0.02 7.48 13.69
CA VAL A 13 0.03 7.22 12.23
C VAL A 13 0.35 8.49 11.46
N ALA A 14 -0.24 9.63 11.84
CA ALA A 14 0.05 10.91 11.19
C ALA A 14 1.53 11.31 11.32
N GLU A 15 2.15 11.03 12.47
CA GLU A 15 3.58 11.27 12.67
C GLU A 15 4.44 10.31 11.85
N GLU A 16 4.11 9.02 11.82
CA GLU A 16 4.80 8.03 10.96
C GLU A 16 4.68 8.39 9.48
N THR A 17 3.51 8.85 9.03
CA THR A 17 3.31 9.33 7.65
C THR A 17 4.21 10.52 7.33
N ARG A 18 4.40 11.47 8.25
CA ARG A 18 5.33 12.61 8.04
C ARG A 18 6.79 12.19 7.92
N GLN A 19 7.14 11.05 8.51
CA GLN A 19 8.50 10.49 8.45
C GLN A 19 8.72 9.64 7.19
N VAL A 20 7.67 9.37 6.39
CA VAL A 20 7.83 8.70 5.10
C VAL A 20 8.61 9.62 4.15
N PRO A 21 9.66 9.13 3.48
CA PRO A 21 10.40 9.94 2.52
C PRO A 21 9.48 10.47 1.41
N ASP A 22 9.60 11.77 1.09
CA ASP A 22 8.74 12.43 0.09
C ASP A 22 8.76 11.72 -1.27
N ALA A 23 9.93 11.30 -1.74
CA ALA A 23 10.09 10.58 -3.00
C ALA A 23 9.30 9.26 -3.02
N LEU A 24 9.22 8.57 -1.88
CA LEU A 24 8.44 7.34 -1.76
C LEU A 24 6.94 7.65 -1.83
N TRP A 25 6.47 8.65 -1.09
CA TRP A 25 5.07 9.05 -1.09
C TRP A 25 4.61 9.55 -2.47
N GLN A 26 5.43 10.36 -3.11
CA GLN A 26 5.20 10.85 -4.47
C GLN A 26 5.14 9.71 -5.48
N HIS A 27 6.06 8.74 -5.41
CA HIS A 27 6.05 7.58 -6.29
C HIS A 27 4.73 6.79 -6.19
N LEU A 28 4.26 6.52 -4.96
CA LEU A 28 3.00 5.81 -4.75
C LEU A 28 1.79 6.64 -5.23
N SER A 29 1.78 7.93 -4.93
CA SER A 29 0.72 8.86 -5.33
C SER A 29 0.64 9.01 -6.85
N GLU A 30 1.79 9.11 -7.52
CA GLU A 30 1.88 9.21 -8.97
C GLU A 30 1.39 7.93 -9.65
N PHE A 31 1.79 6.76 -9.13
CA PHE A 31 1.27 5.49 -9.60
C PHE A 31 -0.26 5.43 -9.48
N ALA A 32 -0.80 5.77 -8.32
CA ALA A 32 -2.24 5.79 -8.07
C ALA A 32 -2.99 6.76 -9.01
N ARG A 33 -2.41 7.93 -9.29
CA ARG A 33 -3.02 8.96 -10.14
C ARG A 33 -2.98 8.64 -11.63
N THR A 34 -1.91 8.00 -12.08
CA THR A 34 -1.67 7.78 -13.53
C THR A 34 -2.26 6.48 -14.04
N ARG A 35 -2.54 5.50 -13.16
CA ARG A 35 -3.12 4.21 -13.52
C ARG A 35 -4.60 4.17 -13.15
N ARG A 36 -5.38 3.39 -13.88
CA ARG A 36 -6.81 3.19 -13.61
C ARG A 36 -7.04 1.97 -12.72
N GLY A 37 -8.05 2.05 -11.85
CA GLY A 37 -8.50 0.93 -11.01
C GLY A 37 -7.39 0.36 -10.13
N VAL A 38 -6.64 1.24 -9.47
CA VAL A 38 -5.56 0.84 -8.57
C VAL A 38 -6.16 0.32 -7.27
N GLU A 39 -5.71 -0.85 -6.84
CA GLU A 39 -6.06 -1.48 -5.57
C GLU A 39 -4.79 -1.68 -4.73
N ALA A 40 -4.92 -1.58 -3.41
CA ALA A 40 -3.81 -1.72 -2.47
C ALA A 40 -3.86 -3.05 -1.70
N TRP A 41 -2.69 -3.67 -1.55
CA TRP A 41 -2.44 -4.78 -0.64
C TRP A 41 -1.42 -4.33 0.39
N VAL A 42 -1.80 -4.32 1.66
CA VAL A 42 -0.89 -4.02 2.77
C VAL A 42 -0.35 -5.35 3.30
N GLU A 43 0.97 -5.45 3.29
CA GLU A 43 1.73 -6.57 3.79
C GLU A 43 2.11 -6.29 5.25
N GLN A 44 1.72 -7.20 6.13
CA GLN A 44 2.10 -7.14 7.54
C GLN A 44 3.61 -7.32 7.71
N PRO A 45 4.20 -6.73 8.77
CA PRO A 45 5.59 -6.98 9.08
C PRO A 45 5.81 -8.47 9.38
N THR A 46 6.99 -8.96 9.00
CA THR A 46 7.48 -10.27 9.42
C THR A 46 8.71 -10.08 10.30
N SER A 47 9.25 -11.14 10.89
CA SER A 47 10.46 -11.05 11.73
C SER A 47 11.68 -10.44 11.02
N PHE A 48 11.72 -10.53 9.69
CA PHE A 48 12.87 -10.10 8.88
C PHE A 48 12.56 -8.90 7.98
N ASN A 49 11.29 -8.67 7.64
CA ASN A 49 10.90 -7.62 6.72
C ASN A 49 9.94 -6.63 7.38
N PRO A 50 10.17 -5.31 7.21
CA PRO A 50 9.21 -4.28 7.60
C PRO A 50 7.90 -4.42 6.81
N PRO A 51 6.81 -3.78 7.24
CA PRO A 51 5.57 -3.79 6.50
C PRO A 51 5.75 -3.12 5.13
N SER A 52 4.89 -3.47 4.19
CA SER A 52 4.99 -2.98 2.82
C SER A 52 3.60 -2.75 2.23
N ILE A 53 3.52 -1.94 1.17
CA ILE A 53 2.31 -1.76 0.38
C ILE A 53 2.61 -2.14 -1.07
N LEU A 54 1.70 -2.91 -1.66
CA LEU A 54 1.67 -3.31 -3.05
C LEU A 54 0.45 -2.66 -3.70
N LEU A 55 0.69 -1.78 -4.67
CA LEU A 55 -0.37 -1.22 -5.52
C LEU A 55 -0.44 -2.02 -6.81
N VAL A 56 -1.65 -2.39 -7.23
CA VAL A 56 -1.89 -3.11 -8.49
C VAL A 56 -2.97 -2.40 -9.30
N ALA A 57 -2.61 -1.96 -10.51
CA ALA A 57 -3.50 -1.34 -11.47
C ALA A 57 -4.45 -2.36 -12.13
N ALA A 58 -5.46 -1.86 -12.86
CA ALA A 58 -6.45 -2.69 -13.53
C ALA A 58 -5.88 -3.61 -14.63
N ASP A 59 -4.79 -3.23 -15.28
CA ASP A 59 -4.10 -4.02 -16.31
C ASP A 59 -3.10 -5.05 -15.73
N GLY A 60 -2.84 -4.94 -14.42
CA GLY A 60 -1.90 -5.77 -13.68
C GLY A 60 -0.51 -5.16 -13.50
N GLU A 61 -0.25 -3.94 -13.98
CA GLU A 61 0.96 -3.22 -13.58
C GLU A 61 0.97 -3.06 -12.05
N SER A 62 2.14 -3.23 -11.43
CA SER A 62 2.23 -3.20 -9.96
C SER A 62 3.50 -2.55 -9.46
N THR A 63 3.42 -1.91 -8.30
CA THR A 63 4.57 -1.37 -7.58
C THR A 63 4.51 -1.73 -6.10
N ARG A 64 5.64 -2.14 -5.50
CA ARG A 64 5.75 -2.49 -4.08
C ARG A 64 6.75 -1.57 -3.39
N ARG A 65 6.42 -1.07 -2.20
CA ARG A 65 7.31 -0.24 -1.39
C ARG A 65 7.19 -0.58 0.10
N GLY A 66 8.31 -0.51 0.81
CA GLY A 66 8.34 -0.64 2.28
C GLY A 66 7.73 0.58 2.96
N LEU A 67 7.13 0.36 4.12
CA LEU A 67 6.46 1.38 4.93
C LEU A 67 6.96 1.33 6.38
N PRO A 68 6.86 2.45 7.13
CA PRO A 68 7.18 2.47 8.55
C PRO A 68 6.20 1.63 9.38
N SER A 69 4.93 1.57 8.98
CA SER A 69 3.92 0.69 9.58
C SER A 69 2.84 0.29 8.58
N ALA A 70 2.15 -0.83 8.84
CA ALA A 70 0.98 -1.23 8.06
C ALA A 70 -0.15 -0.19 8.14
N ALA A 71 -0.24 0.53 9.27
CA ALA A 71 -1.26 1.57 9.47
C ALA A 71 -1.09 2.75 8.51
N VAL A 72 0.15 3.11 8.17
CA VAL A 72 0.44 4.11 7.11
C VAL A 72 -0.03 3.64 5.74
N GLY A 73 0.07 2.34 5.45
CA GLY A 73 -0.44 1.77 4.20
C GLY A 73 -1.97 1.86 4.10
N TYR A 74 -2.66 1.54 5.19
CA TYR A 74 -4.12 1.71 5.26
C TYR A 74 -4.54 3.18 5.18
N SER A 75 -3.80 4.11 5.80
CA SER A 75 -4.12 5.54 5.69
C SER A 75 -3.89 6.08 4.28
N PHE A 76 -2.80 5.65 3.61
CA PHE A 76 -2.54 6.00 2.21
C PHE A 76 -3.70 5.54 1.31
N ALA A 77 -4.14 4.28 1.45
CA ALA A 77 -5.24 3.78 0.65
C ALA A 77 -6.56 4.54 0.91
N ALA A 78 -6.83 4.90 2.17
CA ALA A 78 -7.99 5.71 2.53
C ALA A 78 -7.92 7.14 1.97
N GLU A 79 -6.75 7.78 1.96
CA GLU A 79 -6.54 9.11 1.39
C GLU A 79 -6.78 9.15 -0.13
N HIS A 80 -6.45 8.06 -0.81
CA HIS A 80 -6.64 7.91 -2.26
C HIS A 80 -7.97 7.26 -2.66
N ASP A 81 -8.89 7.01 -1.72
CA ASP A 81 -10.18 6.36 -1.94
C ASP A 81 -10.08 5.04 -2.73
N MET A 82 -9.03 4.24 -2.44
CA MET A 82 -8.76 2.99 -3.13
C MET A 82 -9.15 1.77 -2.29
N PRO A 83 -9.62 0.68 -2.91
CA PRO A 83 -9.80 -0.60 -2.21
C PRO A 83 -8.49 -1.06 -1.61
N CYS A 84 -8.53 -1.48 -0.34
CA CYS A 84 -7.36 -1.92 0.40
C CYS A 84 -7.61 -3.28 1.05
N TYR A 85 -6.65 -4.18 0.90
CA TYR A 85 -6.71 -5.53 1.44
C TYR A 85 -5.50 -5.85 2.30
N ASP A 86 -5.66 -6.80 3.21
CA ASP A 86 -4.53 -7.44 3.88
C ASP A 86 -3.98 -8.56 2.99
N ALA A 87 -2.70 -8.49 2.64
CA ALA A 87 -2.04 -9.47 1.79
C ALA A 87 -1.94 -10.89 2.40
N GLY A 88 -2.05 -11.00 3.74
CA GLY A 88 -2.13 -12.28 4.43
C GLY A 88 -3.51 -12.94 4.37
N VAL A 89 -4.54 -12.19 3.95
CA VAL A 89 -5.93 -12.66 3.89
C VAL A 89 -6.41 -12.78 2.44
N VAL A 90 -6.18 -11.75 1.63
CA VAL A 90 -6.62 -11.69 0.24
C VAL A 90 -5.44 -11.96 -0.68
N PRO A 91 -5.51 -12.99 -1.55
CA PRO A 91 -4.42 -13.29 -2.46
C PRO A 91 -4.23 -12.19 -3.50
N TYR A 92 -3.00 -12.07 -4.00
CA TYR A 92 -2.70 -11.13 -5.08
C TYR A 92 -3.48 -11.46 -6.36
N PRO A 93 -3.93 -10.45 -7.12
CA PRO A 93 -4.86 -10.64 -8.21
C PRO A 93 -4.17 -11.32 -9.40
N LYS A 94 -4.91 -12.18 -10.11
CA LYS A 94 -4.40 -12.94 -11.27
C LYS A 94 -3.77 -12.03 -12.33
N ARG A 95 -4.37 -10.85 -12.57
CA ARG A 95 -3.90 -9.84 -13.53
C ARG A 95 -2.46 -9.39 -13.29
N MET A 96 -2.02 -9.28 -12.03
CA MET A 96 -0.64 -8.93 -11.68
C MET A 96 0.34 -10.01 -12.16
N ARG A 97 -0.02 -11.28 -11.94
CA ARG A 97 0.80 -12.42 -12.38
C ARG A 97 0.86 -12.48 -13.90
N GLU A 98 -0.26 -12.28 -14.57
CA GLU A 98 -0.34 -12.29 -16.04
C GLU A 98 0.44 -11.13 -16.67
N TYR A 99 0.40 -9.93 -16.07
CA TYR A 99 1.21 -8.80 -16.49
C TYR A 99 2.71 -9.13 -16.49
N GLY A 100 3.21 -9.69 -15.38
CA GLY A 100 4.62 -10.10 -15.28
C GLY A 100 5.02 -11.15 -16.31
N GLN A 101 4.10 -12.05 -16.72
CA GLN A 101 4.38 -13.01 -17.80
C GLN A 101 4.42 -12.35 -19.18
N ARG A 102 3.58 -11.34 -19.45
CA ARG A 102 3.63 -10.57 -20.70
C ARG A 102 4.93 -9.78 -20.80
N THR A 103 5.33 -9.08 -19.74
CA THR A 103 6.58 -8.28 -19.72
C THR A 103 7.82 -9.13 -19.91
N LYS A 104 7.85 -10.38 -19.43
CA LYS A 104 8.99 -11.30 -19.62
C LYS A 104 9.11 -11.87 -21.03
N ARG A 105 8.02 -11.87 -21.80
CA ARG A 105 7.95 -12.43 -23.15
C ARG A 105 8.19 -11.39 -24.23
N ALA A 106 7.97 -10.11 -23.91
CA ALA A 106 8.31 -8.97 -24.74
C ALA A 106 9.82 -8.69 -24.68
#